data_AF-X1AYM9-F1
#
_entry.id   AF-X1AYM9-F1
#
_cell.length_a   1.000
_cell.length_b   1.000
_cell.length_c   1.000
_cell.angle_alpha   90.00
_cell.angle_beta   90.00
_cell.angle_gamma   90.00
#
_symmetry.space_group_name_H-M   'P 1'
#
loop_
_entity.id
_entity.type
_entity.pdbx_description
1 polymer ?
#
loop_
_entity_poly.entity_id
_entity_poly.type
_entity_poly.pdbx_seq_one_letter_code
_entity_poly.pdbx_strand_id
1 'polypeptide(L)'
;LESRLDSDGWSIEITARDFSCELERITVYGRHIAKDDGSLMFLGGADTIFNEAAEPNASAQTVMHNGRAVRLFSGEGGQSKLFSCAEVIDYLLTVYLPAGTLQNQPIERLEALTEGQKVYDLDVTGVNLLEALQRCCERAGIKFKFAPSMTETGPEQQIIFYKDAKGKTVELNCQRGGEALSISGTNVTELSSRKNRAVTGRYIGRGEFKIFEATFELAKGWDASLEEINYDKFSPSTNPDFIEVKDVYRRWVLNEAGDYTKEPYNQGEAYDFSPVFGSDNYVKKHRRFWPA
;
A
#
# COMPACT_ATOMS: atom_id res chain seq x y z
N LEU A 1 16.98 -13.39 31.99
CA LEU A 1 15.82 -14.31 31.91
C LEU A 1 15.45 -14.68 33.33
N GLU A 2 14.52 -13.95 33.93
CA GLU A 2 13.93 -14.29 35.24
C GLU A 2 12.49 -14.72 34.99
N SER A 3 12.08 -15.82 35.62
CA SER A 3 10.73 -16.38 35.52
C SER A 3 10.03 -16.29 36.88
N ARG A 4 8.92 -15.56 36.95
CA ARG A 4 7.94 -15.63 38.04
C ARG A 4 6.65 -16.29 37.57
N LEU A 5 6.02 -17.03 38.47
CA LEU A 5 4.86 -17.89 38.29
C LEU A 5 3.65 -17.18 38.92
N ASP A 6 2.55 -17.00 38.19
CA ASP A 6 1.29 -16.46 38.72
C ASP A 6 0.08 -17.33 38.29
N SER A 7 -1.05 -17.15 38.98
CA SER A 7 -2.17 -18.11 39.13
C SER A 7 -3.17 -18.24 37.97
N ASP A 8 -3.09 -17.42 36.92
CA ASP A 8 -4.28 -17.09 36.11
C ASP A 8 -4.38 -17.76 34.72
N GLY A 9 -3.62 -18.84 34.45
CA GLY A 9 -3.74 -19.60 33.19
C GLY A 9 -2.88 -19.05 32.04
N TRP A 10 -2.94 -19.67 30.84
CA TRP A 10 -2.03 -19.32 29.73
C TRP A 10 -2.76 -18.96 28.43
N SER A 11 -2.26 -17.92 27.79
CA SER A 11 -2.58 -17.43 26.46
C SER A 11 -1.39 -17.66 25.51
N ILE A 12 -1.67 -17.86 24.22
CA ILE A 12 -0.69 -17.75 23.14
C ILE A 12 -1.10 -16.52 22.33
N GLU A 13 -0.22 -15.54 22.25
CA GLU A 13 -0.39 -14.35 21.44
C GLU A 13 0.59 -14.42 20.28
N ILE A 14 0.04 -14.53 19.06
CA ILE A 14 0.81 -14.39 17.83
C ILE A 14 0.50 -13.00 17.30
N THR A 15 1.46 -12.10 17.42
CA THR A 15 1.35 -10.73 16.93
C THR A 15 2.10 -10.63 15.61
N ALA A 16 1.42 -10.90 14.50
CA ALA A 16 1.92 -10.52 13.19
C ALA A 16 1.57 -9.03 12.99
N ARG A 17 2.60 -8.18 12.96
CA ARG A 17 2.44 -6.76 12.60
C ARG A 17 2.88 -6.58 11.17
N ASP A 18 1.94 -6.25 10.29
CA ASP A 18 2.28 -5.69 9.00
C ASP A 18 2.48 -4.19 9.16
N PHE A 19 3.74 -3.75 9.09
CA PHE A 19 4.10 -2.35 9.23
C PHE A 19 3.78 -1.54 7.98
N SER A 20 3.56 -2.17 6.83
CA SER A 20 3.07 -1.44 5.66
C SER A 20 1.70 -0.81 5.96
N CYS A 21 0.84 -1.49 6.72
CA CYS A 21 -0.47 -0.98 7.14
C CYS A 21 -0.36 0.29 8.01
N GLU A 22 0.75 0.51 8.74
CA GLU A 22 0.94 1.75 9.50
C GLU A 22 1.19 2.94 8.55
N LEU A 23 1.99 2.71 7.51
CA LEU A 23 2.28 3.73 6.49
C LEU A 23 1.06 4.00 5.59
N GLU A 24 0.25 2.98 5.30
CA GLU A 24 -1.01 3.13 4.54
C GLU A 24 -2.03 4.04 5.24
N ARG A 25 -1.95 4.14 6.58
CA ARG A 25 -2.85 4.99 7.38
C ARG A 25 -2.39 6.44 7.47
N ILE A 26 -1.19 6.76 6.96
CA ILE A 26 -0.63 8.12 6.99
C ILE A 26 -0.84 8.75 5.62
N THR A 27 -1.78 9.69 5.52
CA THR A 27 -1.95 10.49 4.30
C THR A 27 -0.88 11.57 4.21
N VAL A 28 -0.26 11.70 3.05
CA VAL A 28 0.66 12.79 2.74
C VAL A 28 -0.17 14.01 2.30
N TYR A 29 -0.05 15.11 3.05
CA TYR A 29 -0.72 16.37 2.73
C TYR A 29 0.06 17.57 3.24
N GLY A 30 -0.15 18.72 2.60
CA GLY A 30 0.54 19.95 2.94
C GLY A 30 2.04 19.90 2.67
N ARG A 31 2.76 20.97 3.01
CA ARG A 31 4.23 20.98 2.98
C ARG A 31 4.81 21.66 4.20
N HIS A 32 5.91 21.11 4.69
CA HIS A 32 6.74 21.77 5.70
C HIS A 32 7.78 22.64 5.00
N ILE A 33 7.84 23.90 5.40
CA ILE A 33 8.73 24.92 4.86
C ILE A 33 9.70 25.38 5.94
N ALA A 34 10.95 25.55 5.55
CA ALA A 34 11.96 26.24 6.35
C ALA A 34 11.83 27.76 6.18
N LYS A 35 11.66 28.49 7.28
CA LYS A 35 11.75 29.96 7.27
C LYS A 35 13.21 30.42 7.41
N ASP A 36 13.47 31.68 7.06
CA ASP A 36 14.79 32.30 7.16
C ASP A 36 15.35 32.35 8.60
N ASP A 37 14.46 32.37 9.60
CA ASP A 37 14.82 32.33 11.02
C ASP A 37 15.13 30.91 11.54
N GLY A 38 15.10 29.90 10.66
CA GLY A 38 15.28 28.49 10.99
C GLY A 38 14.05 27.82 11.61
N SER A 39 12.94 28.55 11.81
CA SER A 39 11.69 27.97 12.26
C SER A 39 10.97 27.22 11.14
N LEU A 40 10.08 26.32 11.54
CA LEU A 40 9.30 25.49 10.62
C LEU A 40 7.87 26.03 10.50
N MET A 41 7.35 26.02 9.28
CA MET A 41 5.95 26.33 9.01
C MET A 41 5.30 25.18 8.23
N PHE A 42 4.12 24.76 8.67
CA PHE A 42 3.31 23.81 7.93
C PHE A 42 2.24 24.52 7.11
N LEU A 43 2.20 24.27 5.81
CA LEU A 43 1.15 24.76 4.91
C LEU A 43 0.19 23.62 4.57
N GLY A 44 -0.87 23.46 5.36
CA GLY A 44 -1.81 22.33 5.22
C GLY A 44 -2.65 22.32 3.94
N GLY A 45 -2.82 23.47 3.28
CA GLY A 45 -3.59 23.59 2.02
C GLY A 45 -2.73 23.61 0.76
N ALA A 46 -1.43 23.38 0.86
CA ALA A 46 -0.52 23.35 -0.28
C ALA A 46 -0.32 21.91 -0.76
N ASP A 47 -0.18 21.73 -2.07
CA ASP A 47 0.13 20.43 -2.66
C ASP A 47 1.57 20.01 -2.32
N THR A 48 1.78 18.71 -2.18
CA THR A 48 3.07 18.08 -1.88
C THR A 48 3.72 17.59 -3.18
N ILE A 49 4.09 18.53 -4.05
CA ILE A 49 4.70 18.24 -5.36
C ILE A 49 6.19 18.57 -5.32
N PHE A 50 7.05 17.58 -5.53
CA PHE A 50 8.50 17.79 -5.58
C PHE A 50 8.97 18.13 -6.99
N ASN A 51 9.73 19.23 -7.10
CA ASN A 51 10.28 19.76 -8.33
C ASN A 51 9.24 19.88 -9.48
N GLU A 52 8.11 20.53 -9.18
CA GLU A 52 7.02 20.80 -10.14
C GLU A 52 7.54 21.63 -11.32
N ALA A 53 7.15 21.25 -12.54
CA ALA A 53 7.62 21.82 -13.80
C ALA A 53 9.16 21.85 -13.93
N ALA A 54 9.85 20.92 -13.27
CA ALA A 54 11.30 20.88 -13.11
C ALA A 54 11.93 22.12 -12.44
N GLU A 55 11.14 22.90 -11.70
CA GLU A 55 11.62 24.03 -10.93
C GLU A 55 12.13 23.60 -9.54
N PRO A 56 13.21 24.21 -9.02
CA PRO A 56 13.73 23.91 -7.70
C PRO A 56 12.79 24.39 -6.59
N ASN A 57 12.36 23.49 -5.71
CA ASN A 57 11.49 23.83 -4.57
C ASN A 57 11.95 23.24 -3.22
N ALA A 58 13.21 22.78 -3.14
CA ALA A 58 13.86 22.36 -1.89
C ALA A 58 14.65 23.51 -1.25
N SER A 59 14.67 23.56 0.09
CA SER A 59 15.50 24.49 0.85
C SER A 59 17.00 24.25 0.59
N ALA A 60 17.78 25.34 0.48
CA ALA A 60 19.23 25.26 0.33
C ALA A 60 19.89 24.50 1.50
N GLN A 61 19.47 24.81 2.72
CA GLN A 61 20.00 24.21 3.95
C GLN A 61 19.02 23.18 4.52
N THR A 62 19.57 22.22 5.28
CA THR A 62 18.78 21.29 6.09
C THR A 62 18.36 21.94 7.40
N VAL A 63 17.20 21.57 7.92
CA VAL A 63 16.71 22.03 9.23
C VAL A 63 16.51 20.82 10.14
N MET A 64 16.67 21.02 11.45
CA MET A 64 16.39 19.99 12.44
C MET A 64 14.88 19.81 12.59
N HIS A 65 14.39 18.60 12.31
CA HIS A 65 13.01 18.18 12.55
C HIS A 65 13.02 16.86 13.33
N ASN A 66 12.38 16.82 14.50
CA ASN A 66 12.36 15.64 15.38
C ASN A 66 13.75 15.04 15.65
N GLY A 67 14.77 15.89 15.83
CA GLY A 67 16.15 15.45 16.11
C GLY A 67 16.94 14.94 14.89
N ARG A 68 16.37 15.04 13.68
CA ARG A 68 17.04 14.67 12.42
C ARG A 68 17.18 15.89 11.50
N ALA A 69 18.33 16.04 10.86
CA ALA A 69 18.52 17.05 9.83
C ALA A 69 17.80 16.60 8.55
N VAL A 70 16.83 17.38 8.09
CA VAL A 70 16.02 17.07 6.90
C VAL A 70 15.97 18.29 5.98
N ARG A 71 15.88 18.04 4.68
CA ARG A 71 15.64 19.09 3.69
C ARG A 71 14.14 19.29 3.50
N LEU A 72 13.69 20.54 3.59
CA LEU A 72 12.28 20.90 3.53
C LEU A 72 11.97 21.65 2.25
N PHE A 73 10.69 22.00 2.03
CA PHE A 73 10.33 22.89 0.93
C PHE A 73 10.87 24.30 1.19
N SER A 74 11.25 25.01 0.12
CA SER A 74 11.65 26.41 0.21
C SER A 74 10.43 27.33 0.33
N GLY A 75 10.60 28.40 1.12
CA GLY A 75 9.64 29.51 1.18
C GLY A 75 9.85 30.48 0.02
N GLU A 76 8.92 31.43 -0.14
CA GLU A 76 9.04 32.49 -1.15
C GLU A 76 10.31 33.32 -0.94
N GLY A 77 11.06 33.56 -2.02
CA GLY A 77 12.27 34.41 -2.01
C GLY A 77 13.57 33.73 -1.58
N GLY A 78 13.54 32.47 -1.16
CA GLY A 78 14.73 31.71 -0.76
C GLY A 78 15.51 31.11 -1.94
N GLN A 79 16.83 30.93 -1.77
CA GLN A 79 17.61 30.09 -2.69
C GLN A 79 17.07 28.66 -2.63
N SER A 80 16.55 28.19 -3.77
CA SER A 80 15.93 26.88 -3.89
C SER A 80 16.81 25.96 -4.72
N LYS A 81 16.78 24.66 -4.43
CA LYS A 81 17.42 23.63 -5.26
C LYS A 81 16.44 22.49 -5.58
N LEU A 82 16.82 21.64 -6.53
CA LEU A 82 16.04 20.45 -6.85
C LEU A 82 16.22 19.37 -5.78
N PHE A 83 15.11 18.81 -5.30
CA PHE A 83 15.10 17.58 -4.51
C PHE A 83 15.71 16.41 -5.30
N SER A 84 16.62 15.66 -4.67
CA SER A 84 16.98 14.31 -5.09
C SER A 84 15.96 13.30 -4.58
N CYS A 85 15.92 12.10 -5.16
CA CYS A 85 15.07 11.02 -4.67
C CYS A 85 15.40 10.64 -3.22
N ALA A 86 16.67 10.66 -2.83
CA ALA A 86 17.09 10.42 -1.45
C ALA A 86 16.52 11.47 -0.49
N GLU A 87 16.55 12.74 -0.89
CA GLU A 87 16.00 13.86 -0.10
C GLU A 87 14.48 13.76 0.01
N VAL A 88 13.78 13.32 -1.04
CA VAL A 88 12.32 13.10 -0.97
C VAL A 88 11.98 11.95 -0.02
N ILE A 89 12.68 10.82 -0.12
CA ILE A 89 12.47 9.68 0.79
C ILE A 89 12.74 10.09 2.24
N ASP A 90 13.84 10.81 2.47
CA ASP A 90 14.20 11.33 3.80
C ASP A 90 13.16 12.32 4.34
N TYR A 91 12.66 13.23 3.49
CA TYR A 91 11.56 14.14 3.83
C TYR A 91 10.30 13.36 4.23
N LEU A 92 9.85 12.42 3.39
CA LEU A 92 8.63 11.64 3.63
C LEU A 92 8.69 10.88 4.96
N LEU A 93 9.81 10.18 5.21
CA LEU A 93 10.02 9.40 6.42
C LEU A 93 10.28 10.24 7.67
N THR A 94 10.80 11.46 7.53
CA THR A 94 11.10 12.31 8.71
C THR A 94 9.92 13.19 9.09
N VAL A 95 9.15 13.65 8.11
CA VAL A 95 8.07 14.64 8.29
C VAL A 95 6.73 13.98 8.56
N TYR A 96 6.40 12.88 7.88
CA TYR A 96 5.07 12.24 8.02
C TYR A 96 5.06 11.06 8.97
N LEU A 97 6.17 10.35 9.11
CA LEU A 97 6.23 9.21 10.03
C LEU A 97 6.43 9.70 11.47
N PRO A 98 5.63 9.24 12.44
CA PRO A 98 5.86 9.56 13.83
C PRO A 98 7.26 9.13 14.30
N ALA A 99 7.91 10.00 15.08
CA ALA A 99 9.24 9.71 15.60
C ALA A 99 9.22 8.45 16.47
N GLY A 100 10.19 7.55 16.25
CA GLY A 100 10.31 6.30 17.00
C GLY A 100 9.48 5.13 16.46
N THR A 101 8.68 5.33 15.39
CA THR A 101 7.92 4.23 14.77
C THR A 101 8.81 3.28 13.97
N LEU A 102 9.74 3.81 13.18
CA LEU A 102 10.58 3.02 12.29
C LEU A 102 11.98 3.59 12.22
N GLN A 103 12.98 2.71 12.28
CA GLN A 103 14.35 3.12 12.06
C GLN A 103 14.58 3.34 10.56
N ASN A 104 14.86 4.58 10.20
CA ASN A 104 15.22 4.96 8.84
C ASN A 104 16.74 4.87 8.63
N GLN A 105 17.17 4.57 7.40
CA GLN A 105 18.57 4.59 7.01
C GLN A 105 19.13 6.03 6.99
N PRO A 106 20.45 6.21 7.19
CA PRO A 106 21.09 7.51 6.99
C PRO A 106 20.93 8.00 5.55
N ILE A 107 20.80 9.32 5.37
CA ILE A 107 20.58 9.93 4.04
C ILE A 107 21.72 9.62 3.07
N GLU A 108 22.96 9.49 3.55
CA GLU A 108 24.13 9.18 2.73
C GLU A 108 23.99 7.80 2.05
N ARG A 109 23.32 6.85 2.72
CA ARG A 109 23.02 5.53 2.15
C ARG A 109 21.95 5.61 1.09
N LEU A 110 20.92 6.44 1.30
CA LEU A 110 19.89 6.71 0.30
C LEU A 110 20.47 7.41 -0.93
N GLU A 111 21.37 8.38 -0.74
CA GLU A 111 22.07 9.07 -1.82
C GLU A 111 22.93 8.12 -2.64
N ALA A 112 23.67 7.22 -1.98
CA ALA A 112 24.45 6.19 -2.67
C ALA A 112 23.56 5.22 -3.46
N LEU A 113 22.41 4.82 -2.91
CA LEU A 113 21.46 3.92 -3.59
C LEU A 113 20.77 4.59 -4.78
N THR A 114 20.38 5.86 -4.64
CA THR A 114 19.68 6.64 -5.68
C THR A 114 20.63 7.32 -6.65
N GLU A 115 21.95 7.23 -6.44
CA GLU A 115 22.99 7.85 -7.27
C GLU A 115 22.77 9.36 -7.49
N GLY A 116 22.19 10.04 -6.49
CA GLY A 116 21.87 11.47 -6.55
C GLY A 116 20.77 11.85 -7.56
N GLN A 117 20.03 10.88 -8.09
CA GLN A 117 18.99 11.10 -9.09
C GLN A 117 17.96 12.15 -8.62
N LYS A 118 17.62 13.07 -9.52
CA LYS A 118 16.56 14.07 -9.31
C LYS A 118 15.20 13.49 -9.68
N VAL A 119 14.18 13.88 -8.92
CA VAL A 119 12.77 13.60 -9.25
C VAL A 119 12.16 14.85 -9.86
N TYR A 120 11.24 14.73 -10.81
CA TYR A 120 10.56 15.87 -11.45
C TYR A 120 9.07 15.59 -11.47
N ASP A 121 8.24 16.58 -11.15
CA ASP A 121 6.78 16.41 -11.15
C ASP A 121 6.34 15.21 -10.30
N LEU A 122 6.92 15.04 -9.10
CA LEU A 122 6.51 14.00 -8.17
C LEU A 122 5.39 14.53 -7.29
N ASP A 123 4.16 14.33 -7.70
CA ASP A 123 2.98 14.62 -6.89
C ASP A 123 2.64 13.42 -5.99
N VAL A 124 2.68 13.66 -4.69
CA VAL A 124 2.27 12.72 -3.64
C VAL A 124 1.17 13.31 -2.76
N THR A 125 0.45 14.32 -3.25
CA THR A 125 -0.64 14.95 -2.52
C THR A 125 -1.80 13.97 -2.35
N GLY A 126 -2.26 13.78 -1.12
CA GLY A 126 -3.44 12.98 -0.80
C GLY A 126 -3.25 11.47 -0.88
N VAL A 127 -2.08 10.97 -1.33
CA VAL A 127 -1.77 9.53 -1.29
C VAL A 127 -1.25 9.13 0.08
N ASN A 128 -1.30 7.83 0.38
CA ASN A 128 -0.73 7.33 1.63
C ASN A 128 0.82 7.29 1.56
N LEU A 129 1.47 7.28 2.72
CA LEU A 129 2.94 7.34 2.84
C LEU A 129 3.62 6.13 2.18
N LEU A 130 3.01 4.94 2.24
CA LEU A 130 3.54 3.75 1.59
C LEU A 130 3.60 3.95 0.06
N GLU A 131 2.50 4.40 -0.53
CA GLU A 131 2.40 4.69 -1.96
C GLU A 131 3.32 5.84 -2.38
N ALA A 132 3.43 6.90 -1.57
CA ALA A 132 4.37 7.99 -1.82
C ALA A 132 5.82 7.49 -1.90
N LEU A 133 6.22 6.59 -0.99
CA LEU A 133 7.54 5.95 -1.02
C LEU A 133 7.70 5.02 -2.22
N GLN A 134 6.67 4.25 -2.60
CA GLN A 134 6.69 3.40 -3.79
C GLN A 134 6.94 4.23 -5.06
N ARG A 135 6.20 5.34 -5.25
CA ARG A 135 6.39 6.27 -6.38
C ARG A 135 7.81 6.84 -6.44
N CYS A 136 8.41 7.16 -5.29
CA CYS A 136 9.81 7.57 -5.22
C CYS A 136 10.76 6.45 -5.67
N CYS A 137 10.54 5.25 -5.12
CA CYS A 137 11.40 4.10 -5.34
C CYS A 137 11.39 3.63 -6.81
N GLU A 138 10.21 3.61 -7.44
CA GLU A 138 10.04 3.28 -8.85
C GLU A 138 10.87 4.20 -9.75
N ARG A 139 10.83 5.51 -9.49
CA ARG A 139 11.60 6.49 -10.26
C ARG A 139 13.11 6.31 -10.10
N ALA A 140 13.57 5.91 -8.92
CA ALA A 140 14.98 5.66 -8.63
C ALA A 140 15.45 4.22 -8.93
N GLY A 141 14.56 3.35 -9.42
CA GLY A 141 14.88 1.94 -9.66
C GLY A 141 15.30 1.18 -8.40
N ILE A 142 14.78 1.58 -7.24
CA ILE A 142 15.00 0.92 -5.95
C ILE A 142 13.70 0.30 -5.45
N LYS A 143 13.81 -0.53 -4.42
CA LYS A 143 12.71 -1.12 -3.65
C LYS A 143 13.01 -0.96 -2.17
N PHE A 144 12.00 -1.24 -1.34
CA PHE A 144 12.19 -1.29 0.10
C PHE A 144 11.49 -2.48 0.72
N LYS A 145 11.93 -2.85 1.91
CA LYS A 145 11.29 -3.84 2.77
C LYS A 145 11.41 -3.42 4.23
N PHE A 146 10.53 -3.94 5.06
CA PHE A 146 10.66 -3.85 6.51
C PHE A 146 11.50 -5.02 7.02
N ALA A 147 12.32 -4.76 8.01
CA ALA A 147 13.11 -5.77 8.68
C ALA A 147 13.19 -5.46 10.17
N PRO A 148 13.43 -6.49 11.02
CA PRO A 148 13.66 -6.26 12.43
C PRO A 148 14.90 -5.39 12.62
N SER A 149 14.84 -4.48 13.58
CA SER A 149 16.03 -3.80 14.06
C SER A 149 16.71 -4.66 15.12
N MET A 150 18.04 -4.77 15.03
CA MET A 150 18.87 -5.50 15.99
C MET A 150 19.52 -4.54 16.99
N THR A 151 19.12 -3.27 17.03
CA THR A 151 19.64 -2.28 17.97
C THR A 151 19.01 -2.46 19.35
N GLU A 152 19.81 -2.38 20.42
CA GLU A 152 19.32 -2.51 21.81
C GLU A 152 18.37 -1.37 22.22
N THR A 153 18.43 -0.24 21.51
CA THR A 153 17.60 0.93 21.74
C THR A 153 17.03 1.44 20.42
N GLY A 154 15.82 1.99 20.46
CA GLY A 154 15.13 2.54 19.29
C GLY A 154 13.96 1.68 18.80
N PRO A 155 13.45 1.97 17.59
CA PRO A 155 12.35 1.21 17.00
C PRO A 155 12.75 -0.25 16.77
N GLU A 156 11.84 -1.18 17.04
CA GLU A 156 12.06 -2.64 16.85
C GLU A 156 12.18 -3.04 15.38
N GLN A 157 11.93 -2.11 14.45
CA GLN A 157 11.91 -2.34 13.01
C GLN A 157 12.64 -1.23 12.27
N GLN A 158 13.10 -1.56 11.07
CA GLN A 158 13.76 -0.65 10.15
C GLN A 158 13.20 -0.80 8.74
N ILE A 159 13.20 0.30 7.98
CA ILE A 159 13.00 0.27 6.52
C ILE A 159 14.35 0.13 5.83
N ILE A 160 14.45 -0.83 4.92
CA ILE A 160 15.67 -1.11 4.16
C ILE A 160 15.39 -0.85 2.69
N PHE A 161 16.05 0.17 2.13
CA PHE A 161 16.06 0.42 0.69
C PHE A 161 17.17 -0.38 0.01
N TYR A 162 16.90 -0.87 -1.20
CA TYR A 162 17.83 -1.68 -1.98
C TYR A 162 17.56 -1.54 -3.49
N LYS A 163 18.59 -1.69 -4.33
CA LYS A 163 18.42 -1.92 -5.77
C LYS A 163 18.24 -3.41 -6.02
N ASP A 164 17.44 -3.77 -7.02
CA ASP A 164 17.45 -5.12 -7.57
C ASP A 164 18.80 -5.35 -8.25
N ALA A 165 19.79 -5.81 -7.47
CA ALA A 165 20.98 -6.39 -8.04
C ALA A 165 20.58 -7.71 -8.74
N LYS A 166 21.38 -8.13 -9.73
CA LYS A 166 21.50 -9.56 -10.09
C LYS A 166 22.15 -10.30 -8.91
N GLY A 167 21.49 -10.30 -7.76
CA GLY A 167 21.88 -11.02 -6.56
C GLY A 167 21.53 -12.49 -6.70
N LYS A 168 22.15 -13.31 -5.85
CA LYS A 168 21.77 -14.71 -5.71
C LYS A 168 20.27 -14.79 -5.41
N THR A 169 19.56 -15.64 -6.15
CA THR A 169 18.24 -16.15 -5.76
C THR A 169 18.33 -16.56 -4.28
N VAL A 170 17.58 -15.87 -3.43
CA VAL A 170 17.45 -16.25 -2.03
C VAL A 170 16.19 -17.10 -1.97
N GLU A 171 16.34 -18.34 -1.53
CA GLU A 171 15.22 -19.25 -1.33
C GLU A 171 14.39 -18.69 -0.18
N LEU A 172 13.13 -18.36 -0.47
CA LEU A 172 12.14 -18.09 0.58
C LEU A 172 11.89 -19.45 1.26
N ASN A 173 12.37 -19.60 2.49
CA ASN A 173 12.08 -20.80 3.26
C ASN A 173 10.60 -20.74 3.67
N CYS A 174 9.75 -21.31 2.82
CA CYS A 174 8.37 -21.61 3.15
C CYS A 174 8.34 -23.03 3.72
N GLN A 175 8.08 -23.14 5.03
CA GLN A 175 7.93 -24.45 5.65
C GLN A 175 6.69 -25.17 5.08
N ARG A 176 6.84 -26.45 4.74
CA ARG A 176 5.73 -27.22 4.16
C ARG A 176 4.64 -27.43 5.20
N GLY A 177 3.39 -27.39 4.76
CA GLY A 177 2.24 -27.66 5.63
C GLY A 177 2.37 -29.03 6.29
N GLY A 178 2.36 -29.06 7.63
CA GLY A 178 2.49 -30.27 8.44
C GLY A 178 3.84 -30.45 9.15
N GLU A 179 4.86 -29.64 8.84
CA GLU A 179 6.16 -29.69 9.52
C GLU A 179 6.18 -28.87 10.84
N ALA A 180 7.07 -29.22 11.77
CA ALA A 180 7.22 -28.52 13.05
C ALA A 180 7.92 -27.15 12.87
N LEU A 181 7.24 -26.07 13.24
CA LEU A 181 7.65 -24.69 12.94
C LEU A 181 9.11 -24.39 13.34
N SER A 182 9.94 -24.02 12.37
CA SER A 182 11.32 -23.59 12.56
C SER A 182 11.48 -22.11 12.22
N ILE A 183 11.81 -21.28 13.21
CA ILE A 183 12.00 -19.84 13.01
C ILE A 183 13.16 -19.55 12.05
N SER A 184 14.24 -20.33 12.11
CA SER A 184 15.35 -20.23 11.15
C SER A 184 15.00 -20.73 9.74
N GLY A 185 13.87 -21.44 9.59
CA GLY A 185 13.35 -21.97 8.33
C GLY A 185 12.10 -21.22 7.85
N THR A 186 11.79 -20.03 8.38
CA THR A 186 10.68 -19.20 7.93
C THR A 186 11.04 -17.72 7.96
N ASN A 187 10.25 -16.88 7.28
CA ASN A 187 10.40 -15.42 7.34
C ASN A 187 9.69 -14.78 8.55
N VAL A 188 9.29 -15.58 9.54
CA VAL A 188 8.58 -15.11 10.74
C VAL A 188 9.59 -14.50 11.70
N THR A 189 9.44 -13.20 11.98
CA THR A 189 10.36 -12.42 12.83
C THR A 189 10.40 -12.89 14.28
N GLU A 190 9.24 -13.23 14.83
CA GLU A 190 9.10 -13.73 16.18
C GLU A 190 7.87 -14.64 16.26
N LEU A 191 8.00 -15.75 16.98
CA LEU A 191 6.88 -16.58 17.38
C LEU A 191 7.04 -16.88 18.86
N SER A 192 6.16 -16.33 19.68
CA SER A 192 6.10 -16.69 21.09
C SER A 192 4.97 -17.71 21.32
N SER A 193 5.28 -18.78 22.06
CA SER A 193 4.29 -19.78 22.48
C SER A 193 4.49 -20.04 23.96
N ARG A 194 3.43 -19.85 24.72
CA ARG A 194 3.37 -20.13 26.15
C ARG A 194 2.25 -21.16 26.36
N LYS A 195 2.53 -22.35 26.92
CA LYS A 195 1.57 -23.45 27.10
C LYS A 195 1.07 -23.61 28.55
N ASN A 196 -0.25 -23.60 28.77
CA ASN A 196 -0.89 -24.39 29.83
C ASN A 196 -1.79 -25.47 29.24
N ARG A 197 -1.84 -26.62 29.92
CA ARG A 197 -2.82 -27.67 29.68
C ARG A 197 -4.04 -27.45 30.59
N ALA A 198 -5.14 -26.94 30.04
CA ALA A 198 -6.51 -27.37 30.36
C ALA A 198 -7.57 -26.64 29.50
N VAL A 199 -8.13 -27.38 28.54
CA VAL A 199 -9.51 -27.42 28.02
C VAL A 199 -10.42 -26.19 28.26
N THR A 200 -10.61 -25.38 27.23
CA THR A 200 -11.93 -24.97 26.70
C THR A 200 -11.76 -24.57 25.23
N GLY A 201 -12.26 -25.41 24.33
CA GLY A 201 -11.84 -25.48 22.93
C GLY A 201 -12.52 -24.48 22.00
N ARG A 202 -12.19 -23.20 22.07
CA ARG A 202 -12.41 -22.29 20.93
C ARG A 202 -11.43 -21.12 20.91
N TYR A 203 -10.59 -21.11 19.89
CA TYR A 203 -9.66 -20.03 19.57
C TYR A 203 -10.24 -19.21 18.41
N ILE A 204 -10.20 -17.88 18.49
CA ILE A 204 -10.55 -16.97 17.38
C ILE A 204 -9.34 -16.09 17.12
N GLY A 205 -8.59 -16.41 16.06
CA GLY A 205 -7.56 -15.51 15.54
C GLY A 205 -8.21 -14.44 14.67
N ARG A 206 -7.83 -13.17 14.86
CA ARG A 206 -8.18 -12.06 13.98
C ARG A 206 -6.92 -11.61 13.25
N GLY A 207 -6.80 -12.00 11.99
CA GLY A 207 -5.83 -11.43 11.05
C GLY A 207 -6.47 -10.30 10.23
N GLU A 208 -5.71 -9.76 9.29
CA GLU A 208 -6.20 -8.83 8.27
C GLU A 208 -7.28 -9.49 7.38
N PHE A 209 -7.99 -8.69 6.59
CA PHE A 209 -8.94 -9.20 5.61
C PHE A 209 -8.24 -10.19 4.68
N LYS A 210 -8.85 -11.36 4.48
CA LYS A 210 -8.36 -12.28 3.46
C LYS A 210 -8.46 -11.61 2.09
N ILE A 211 -7.32 -11.39 1.45
CA ILE A 211 -7.24 -10.96 0.06
C ILE A 211 -7.38 -12.22 -0.80
N PHE A 212 -8.32 -12.18 -1.76
CA PHE A 212 -8.54 -13.25 -2.72
C PHE A 212 -8.30 -12.71 -4.12
N GLU A 213 -7.49 -13.41 -4.89
CA GLU A 213 -7.35 -13.19 -6.33
C GLU A 213 -8.12 -14.29 -7.06
N ALA A 214 -8.99 -13.91 -7.99
CA ALA A 214 -9.82 -14.83 -8.76
C ALA A 214 -10.07 -14.29 -10.16
N THR A 215 -10.18 -15.20 -11.12
CA THR A 215 -10.58 -14.90 -12.50
C THR A 215 -12.05 -15.26 -12.68
N PHE A 216 -12.81 -14.38 -13.33
CA PHE A 216 -14.24 -14.55 -13.55
C PHE A 216 -14.57 -14.49 -15.03
N GLU A 217 -15.52 -15.30 -15.47
CA GLU A 217 -16.18 -15.11 -16.75
C GLU A 217 -17.29 -14.07 -16.59
N LEU A 218 -17.27 -13.04 -17.44
CA LEU A 218 -18.27 -11.98 -17.40
C LEU A 218 -19.47 -12.34 -18.27
N ALA A 219 -20.65 -12.01 -17.77
CA ALA A 219 -21.91 -12.13 -18.47
C ALA A 219 -22.24 -10.86 -19.27
N LYS A 220 -23.19 -10.98 -20.20
CA LYS A 220 -23.66 -9.85 -21.00
C LYS A 220 -24.55 -8.96 -20.12
N GLY A 221 -24.17 -7.70 -19.97
CA GLY A 221 -24.93 -6.69 -19.21
C GLY A 221 -26.00 -5.98 -20.03
N TRP A 222 -26.46 -6.58 -21.12
CA TRP A 222 -27.47 -6.06 -22.06
C TRP A 222 -28.44 -7.18 -22.48
N ASP A 223 -29.57 -6.80 -23.07
CA ASP A 223 -30.54 -7.75 -23.64
C ASP A 223 -29.98 -8.36 -24.94
N ALA A 224 -29.80 -9.69 -24.95
CA ALA A 224 -29.25 -10.41 -26.11
C ALA A 224 -30.13 -10.31 -27.37
N SER A 225 -31.42 -9.98 -27.24
CA SER A 225 -32.30 -9.76 -28.39
C SER A 225 -31.97 -8.48 -29.17
N LEU A 226 -31.20 -7.56 -28.58
CA LEU A 226 -30.71 -6.34 -29.22
C LEU A 226 -29.39 -6.56 -30.00
N GLU A 227 -28.87 -7.79 -30.01
CA GLU A 227 -27.67 -8.13 -30.77
C GLU A 227 -27.94 -8.19 -32.28
N GLU A 228 -27.05 -7.58 -33.04
CA GLU A 228 -27.17 -7.52 -34.49
C GLU A 228 -25.78 -7.44 -35.13
N ILE A 229 -25.71 -7.76 -36.43
CA ILE A 229 -24.45 -7.83 -37.17
C ILE A 229 -24.08 -6.46 -37.78
N ASN A 230 -25.06 -5.57 -37.95
CA ASN A 230 -24.83 -4.27 -38.55
C ASN A 230 -24.18 -3.29 -37.55
N TYR A 231 -22.90 -2.99 -37.78
CA TYR A 231 -22.13 -2.06 -36.95
C TYR A 231 -22.76 -0.66 -36.83
N ASP A 232 -23.41 -0.17 -37.88
CA ASP A 232 -23.97 1.19 -37.91
C ASP A 232 -25.10 1.37 -36.89
N LYS A 233 -25.73 0.29 -36.42
CA LYS A 233 -26.73 0.34 -35.34
C LYS A 233 -26.12 0.62 -33.99
N PHE A 234 -24.83 0.31 -33.78
CA PHE A 234 -24.15 0.54 -32.51
C PHE A 234 -23.31 1.82 -32.51
N SER A 235 -23.45 2.68 -33.52
CA SER A 235 -22.71 3.93 -33.61
C SER A 235 -23.61 5.14 -33.29
N PRO A 236 -23.19 6.05 -32.37
CA PRO A 236 -23.93 7.26 -32.06
C PRO A 236 -24.16 8.19 -33.25
N SER A 237 -23.33 8.11 -34.29
CA SER A 237 -23.40 9.00 -35.45
C SER A 237 -24.39 8.57 -36.52
N THR A 238 -24.80 7.30 -36.53
CA THR A 238 -25.63 6.69 -37.58
C THR A 238 -26.94 6.12 -37.04
N ASN A 239 -27.03 5.86 -35.73
CA ASN A 239 -28.26 5.43 -35.08
C ASN A 239 -28.82 6.53 -34.16
N PRO A 240 -29.97 7.14 -34.49
CA PRO A 240 -30.61 8.13 -33.62
C PRO A 240 -31.06 7.53 -32.27
N ASP A 241 -31.31 6.22 -32.20
CA ASP A 241 -31.73 5.48 -31.00
C ASP A 241 -30.55 4.80 -30.28
N PHE A 242 -29.31 5.30 -30.50
CA PHE A 242 -28.10 4.72 -29.92
C PHE A 242 -28.16 4.53 -28.40
N ILE A 243 -28.90 5.40 -27.68
CA ILE A 243 -29.03 5.33 -26.23
C ILE A 243 -29.62 3.99 -25.76
N GLU A 244 -30.47 3.36 -26.56
CA GLU A 244 -31.10 2.06 -26.25
C GLU A 244 -30.13 0.88 -26.41
N VAL A 245 -29.14 1.02 -27.30
CA VAL A 245 -28.17 -0.05 -27.64
C VAL A 245 -26.74 0.27 -27.17
N LYS A 246 -26.55 1.36 -26.43
CA LYS A 246 -25.22 1.86 -26.02
C LYS A 246 -24.39 0.80 -25.28
N ASP A 247 -25.05 -0.05 -24.49
CA ASP A 247 -24.43 -1.05 -23.63
C ASP A 247 -24.15 -2.38 -24.36
N VAL A 248 -24.78 -2.61 -25.53
CA VAL A 248 -24.62 -3.83 -26.32
C VAL A 248 -23.17 -3.98 -26.78
N TYR A 249 -22.57 -5.14 -26.52
CA TYR A 249 -21.14 -5.45 -26.71
C TYR A 249 -20.13 -4.61 -25.90
N ARG A 250 -20.60 -3.68 -25.06
CA ARG A 250 -19.72 -2.77 -24.29
C ARG A 250 -19.80 -2.99 -22.79
N ARG A 251 -20.93 -3.50 -22.28
CA ARG A 251 -21.17 -3.65 -20.85
C ARG A 251 -21.12 -5.11 -20.42
N TRP A 252 -19.94 -5.55 -19.98
CA TRP A 252 -19.73 -6.87 -19.40
C TRP A 252 -19.80 -6.81 -17.89
N VAL A 253 -20.49 -7.77 -17.26
CA VAL A 253 -20.82 -7.72 -15.83
C VAL A 253 -20.59 -9.07 -15.16
N LEU A 254 -20.14 -9.04 -13.91
CA LEU A 254 -20.26 -10.18 -13.03
C LEU A 254 -21.65 -10.10 -12.38
N ASN A 255 -22.52 -11.09 -12.59
CA ASN A 255 -23.86 -11.11 -12.00
C ASN A 255 -23.81 -11.42 -10.49
N GLU A 256 -23.08 -10.63 -9.71
CA GLU A 256 -22.85 -10.87 -8.29
C GLU A 256 -24.12 -10.67 -7.45
N ALA A 257 -24.90 -9.62 -7.75
CA ALA A 257 -26.09 -9.25 -7.00
C ALA A 257 -27.37 -9.92 -7.53
N GLY A 258 -27.33 -10.55 -8.70
CA GLY A 258 -28.48 -11.22 -9.33
C GLY A 258 -29.36 -10.32 -10.20
N ASP A 259 -28.98 -9.05 -10.41
CA ASP A 259 -29.78 -8.10 -11.21
C ASP A 259 -29.94 -8.53 -12.66
N TYR A 260 -29.05 -9.38 -13.17
CA TYR A 260 -29.06 -9.87 -14.55
C TYR A 260 -29.69 -11.27 -14.68
N THR A 261 -30.26 -11.83 -13.61
CA THR A 261 -30.84 -13.18 -13.63
C THR A 261 -32.18 -13.25 -14.36
N LYS A 262 -32.99 -12.20 -14.28
CA LYS A 262 -34.32 -12.14 -14.90
C LYS A 262 -34.29 -11.47 -16.26
N GLU A 263 -35.43 -11.49 -16.95
CA GLU A 263 -35.65 -10.69 -18.15
C GLU A 263 -35.35 -9.20 -17.88
N PRO A 264 -34.76 -8.49 -18.86
CA PRO A 264 -34.46 -8.96 -20.22
C PRO A 264 -33.11 -9.68 -20.36
N TYR A 265 -32.29 -9.72 -19.32
CA TYR A 265 -30.90 -10.18 -19.41
C TYR A 265 -30.76 -11.71 -19.41
N ASN A 266 -31.54 -12.42 -18.59
CA ASN A 266 -31.56 -13.89 -18.51
C ASN A 266 -30.16 -14.55 -18.37
N GLN A 267 -29.24 -13.95 -17.62
CA GLN A 267 -27.84 -14.38 -17.48
C GLN A 267 -27.63 -15.48 -16.41
N GLY A 268 -28.68 -16.21 -16.05
CA GLY A 268 -28.62 -17.23 -15.01
C GLY A 268 -28.51 -16.66 -13.59
N GLU A 269 -28.37 -17.54 -12.60
CA GLU A 269 -28.33 -17.17 -11.18
C GLU A 269 -27.14 -16.27 -10.84
N ALA A 270 -27.25 -15.59 -9.69
CA ALA A 270 -26.16 -14.76 -9.19
C ALA A 270 -24.89 -15.58 -8.93
N TYR A 271 -23.72 -15.05 -9.28
CA TYR A 271 -22.44 -15.76 -9.15
C TYR A 271 -22.20 -16.22 -7.71
N ASP A 272 -21.77 -17.48 -7.57
CA ASP A 272 -21.48 -18.06 -6.27
C ASP A 272 -20.03 -17.83 -5.84
N PHE A 273 -19.83 -16.99 -4.83
CA PHE A 273 -18.50 -16.76 -4.23
C PHE A 273 -18.10 -17.78 -3.16
N SER A 274 -18.93 -18.79 -2.86
CA SER A 274 -18.58 -19.83 -1.89
C SER A 274 -17.24 -20.53 -2.18
N PRO A 275 -16.87 -20.83 -3.46
CA PRO A 275 -15.56 -21.38 -3.78
C PRO A 275 -14.40 -20.42 -3.50
N VAL A 276 -14.63 -19.11 -3.62
CA VAL A 276 -13.62 -18.08 -3.35
C VAL A 276 -13.43 -17.88 -1.85
N PHE A 277 -14.53 -17.71 -1.10
CA PHE A 277 -14.46 -17.41 0.34
C PHE A 277 -14.35 -18.65 1.23
N GLY A 278 -14.58 -19.85 0.69
CA GLY A 278 -14.62 -21.10 1.43
C GLY A 278 -15.86 -21.25 2.33
N SER A 279 -16.88 -20.40 2.14
CA SER A 279 -18.17 -20.45 2.84
C SER A 279 -19.25 -19.71 2.07
N ASP A 280 -20.50 -20.09 2.26
CA ASP A 280 -21.72 -19.44 1.74
C ASP A 280 -22.13 -18.17 2.51
N ASN A 281 -21.42 -17.83 3.59
CA ASN A 281 -21.67 -16.65 4.41
C ASN A 281 -21.09 -15.36 3.80
N TYR A 282 -21.62 -14.93 2.66
CA TYR A 282 -21.28 -13.65 2.05
C TYR A 282 -22.53 -12.90 1.59
N VAL A 283 -22.41 -11.58 1.47
CA VAL A 283 -23.51 -10.72 1.00
C VAL A 283 -23.36 -10.51 -0.50
N LYS A 284 -24.42 -10.82 -1.25
CA LYS A 284 -24.54 -10.50 -2.68
C LYS A 284 -24.85 -9.01 -2.83
N LYS A 285 -23.88 -8.22 -3.28
CA LYS A 285 -24.03 -6.77 -3.46
C LYS A 285 -23.10 -6.28 -4.55
N HIS A 286 -23.49 -5.22 -5.27
CA HIS A 286 -22.58 -4.51 -6.16
C HIS A 286 -21.29 -4.11 -5.43
N ARG A 287 -20.17 -4.72 -5.79
CA ARG A 287 -18.85 -4.26 -5.38
C ARG A 287 -18.37 -3.15 -6.31
N ARG A 288 -17.93 -2.04 -5.72
CA ARG A 288 -17.21 -1.02 -6.48
C ARG A 288 -15.77 -1.50 -6.62
N PHE A 289 -15.34 -1.70 -7.85
CA PHE A 289 -13.92 -1.75 -8.16
C PHE A 289 -13.39 -0.34 -8.01
N TRP A 290 -12.55 -0.12 -6.99
CA TRP A 290 -11.79 1.10 -6.89
C TRP A 290 -10.68 1.03 -7.95
N PRO A 291 -10.42 2.11 -8.70
CA PRO A 291 -9.26 2.12 -9.59
C PRO A 291 -8.01 1.83 -8.75
N ALA A 292 -7.21 0.89 -9.24
CA ALA A 292 -5.87 0.62 -8.73
C ALA A 292 -4.92 1.76 -9.12
#